data_AF-A0A2E6RPU6-F1
#
_entry.id   AF-A0A2E6RPU6-F1
#
_cell.length_a   1.000
_cell.length_b   1.000
_cell.length_c   1.000
_cell.angle_alpha   90.00
_cell.angle_beta   90.00
_cell.angle_gamma   90.00
#
_symmetry.space_group_name_H-M   'P 1'
#
loop_
_entity.id
_entity.type
_entity.pdbx_description
1 polymer ?
#
loop_
_entity_poly.entity_id
_entity_poly.type
_entity_poly.pdbx_seq_one_letter_code
_entity_poly.pdbx_strand_id
1 'polypeptide(L)'
;MDKVKRKLATILATDCVNFSKFMEDNEELTLSNLKSCRDIIEKTIENSGGRVFHTAGDSVIADFASPVECVNAAAEFQNLIFERNNQNSTELKLMWRVGIHVDDVIIEGENIYGSGVNVAARLESQCEPGEILVSRIVQDQVNKRTNFVISSAGTKSLKNISENFEVFNIKINQNKKTTALKSDEVTQNSNNTNNNKKPKLAVLPFANNSNNDDSGYLADGIVEDLITEFSMIKEFDVLSRQTAFDIQKDQKIIDFAVSHKVDFLISGGIRSSGKRVRITIELSEVPKGNILWSNKYDRVLEDIFDVQDEIVRTITIALLGNLEISSLQRSKRKPTENMTSYELLLRGKEQHHKVTKEANALALEFFDKAVEADDSNAQAYAWKACTIGQALGRGYFEGDMSKYWGDAMEALKKAQDLNENDFELNRLLSAVHLSNHSYDLAEEHGRKAHSINPNDPRILSGYGEVLVRNGSTKEGLDLLNKALELDPIPLGQSNSDNRYKDLLLGYFFDKDFEKCDEIGKKIDSHDSKSWLLLMYAKQEINSLEKNELFNTEYKKFSPDDWKTAIDRFHIPDDKIRNEIEKFAESLS
;
A
#
# COMPACT_ATOMS: atom_id res chain seq x y z
N MET A 1 31.27 7.35 14.63
CA MET A 1 30.67 7.06 13.31
C MET A 1 31.81 6.76 12.36
N ASP A 2 31.91 5.52 11.91
CA ASP A 2 32.87 5.18 10.85
C ASP A 2 32.53 5.98 9.59
N LYS A 3 33.58 6.43 8.89
CA LYS A 3 33.45 7.27 7.71
C LYS A 3 32.86 6.46 6.56
N VAL A 4 31.68 6.86 6.07
CA VAL A 4 31.00 6.25 4.93
C VAL A 4 31.96 6.21 3.73
N LYS A 5 32.22 5.01 3.21
CA LYS A 5 33.06 4.81 2.01
C LYS A 5 32.17 4.76 0.78
N ARG A 6 32.50 5.58 -0.22
CA ARG A 6 31.81 5.62 -1.52
C ARG A 6 32.76 5.30 -2.64
N LYS A 7 32.26 4.66 -3.70
CA LYS A 7 32.99 4.46 -4.96
C LYS A 7 32.00 4.49 -6.13
N LEU A 8 32.48 4.90 -7.29
CA LEU A 8 31.80 4.62 -8.55
C LEU A 8 31.94 3.12 -8.85
N ALA A 9 30.83 2.44 -9.13
CA ALA A 9 30.82 1.02 -9.46
C ALA A 9 29.89 0.73 -10.64
N THR A 10 30.26 -0.26 -11.45
CA THR A 10 29.34 -0.88 -12.41
C THR A 10 28.64 -2.02 -11.71
N ILE A 11 27.31 -1.98 -11.65
CA ILE A 11 26.49 -3.02 -11.05
C ILE A 11 25.88 -3.89 -12.16
N LEU A 12 26.02 -5.21 -11.98
CA LEU A 12 25.37 -6.25 -12.78
C LEU A 12 24.32 -6.92 -11.91
N ALA A 13 23.09 -7.02 -12.42
CA ALA A 13 22.04 -7.87 -11.87
C ALA A 13 21.65 -8.92 -12.92
N THR A 14 21.49 -10.17 -12.48
CA THR A 14 21.04 -11.27 -13.35
C THR A 14 20.15 -12.24 -12.60
N ASP A 15 19.13 -12.77 -13.27
CA ASP A 15 18.16 -13.73 -12.74
C ASP A 15 17.86 -14.86 -13.72
N CYS A 16 17.24 -15.94 -13.23
CA CYS A 16 16.83 -17.07 -14.04
C CYS A 16 15.34 -16.96 -14.42
N VAL A 17 15.08 -16.97 -15.72
CA VAL A 17 13.72 -16.86 -16.25
C VAL A 17 12.90 -18.11 -15.91
N ASN A 18 11.67 -17.91 -15.45
CA ASN A 18 10.72 -18.96 -15.07
C ASN A 18 11.22 -19.90 -13.95
N PHE A 19 12.16 -19.45 -13.12
CA PHE A 19 12.73 -20.28 -12.05
C PHE A 19 11.65 -20.91 -11.14
N SER A 20 10.66 -20.12 -10.69
CA SER A 20 9.58 -20.62 -9.83
C SER A 20 8.75 -21.74 -10.48
N LYS A 21 8.51 -21.64 -11.79
CA LYS A 21 7.80 -22.67 -12.55
C LYS A 21 8.63 -23.96 -12.62
N PHE A 22 9.92 -23.86 -12.88
CA PHE A 22 10.80 -25.03 -12.91
C PHE A 22 10.93 -25.70 -11.54
N MET A 23 10.92 -24.90 -10.46
CA MET A 23 10.87 -25.43 -9.10
C MET A 23 9.58 -26.22 -8.83
N GLU A 24 8.42 -25.71 -9.26
CA GLU A 24 7.14 -26.42 -9.15
C GLU A 24 7.12 -27.74 -9.95
N ASP A 25 7.67 -27.72 -11.17
CA ASP A 25 7.69 -28.90 -12.05
C ASP A 25 8.64 -30.00 -11.54
N ASN A 26 9.85 -29.63 -11.09
CA ASN A 26 10.85 -30.58 -10.57
C ASN A 26 11.93 -29.87 -9.74
N GLU A 27 11.77 -29.86 -8.41
CA GLU A 27 12.68 -29.17 -7.48
C GLU A 27 14.14 -29.65 -7.55
N GLU A 28 14.38 -30.97 -7.53
CA GLU A 28 15.74 -31.53 -7.49
C GLU A 28 16.51 -31.25 -8.79
N LEU A 29 15.84 -31.44 -9.94
CA LEU A 29 16.44 -31.19 -11.25
C LEU A 29 16.74 -29.69 -11.42
N THR A 30 15.80 -28.83 -11.02
CA THR A 30 15.94 -27.37 -11.13
C THR A 30 17.07 -26.86 -10.25
N LEU A 31 17.17 -27.33 -9.00
CA LEU A 31 18.24 -26.93 -8.10
C LEU A 31 19.63 -27.37 -8.62
N SER A 32 19.74 -28.58 -9.19
CA SER A 32 20.98 -29.08 -9.78
C SER A 32 21.43 -28.26 -11.00
N ASN A 33 20.48 -27.95 -11.89
CA ASN A 33 20.74 -27.13 -13.08
C ASN A 33 21.05 -25.68 -12.71
N LEU A 34 20.38 -25.13 -11.69
CA LEU A 34 20.66 -23.79 -11.17
C LEU A 34 22.09 -23.69 -10.63
N LYS A 35 22.53 -24.65 -9.81
CA LYS A 35 23.91 -24.70 -9.30
C LYS A 35 24.93 -24.70 -10.44
N SER A 36 24.68 -25.52 -11.47
CA SER A 36 25.55 -25.58 -12.65
C SER A 36 25.63 -24.24 -13.39
N CYS A 37 24.52 -23.52 -13.53
CA CYS A 37 24.51 -22.19 -14.14
C CYS A 37 25.18 -21.14 -13.24
N ARG A 38 24.96 -21.20 -11.92
CA ARG A 38 25.62 -20.31 -10.96
C ARG A 38 27.12 -20.46 -10.96
N ASP A 39 27.64 -21.69 -11.00
CA ASP A 39 29.07 -21.94 -11.08
C ASP A 39 29.69 -21.28 -12.33
N ILE A 40 28.96 -21.26 -13.46
CA ILE A 40 29.40 -20.55 -14.68
C ILE A 40 29.39 -19.04 -14.44
N ILE A 41 28.31 -18.49 -13.91
CA ILE A 41 28.13 -17.05 -13.69
C ILE A 41 29.17 -16.51 -12.71
N GLU A 42 29.26 -17.09 -11.53
CA GLU A 42 30.14 -16.64 -10.44
C GLU A 42 31.61 -16.70 -10.89
N LYS A 43 32.02 -17.81 -11.51
CA LYS A 43 33.40 -17.97 -12.02
C LYS A 43 33.73 -16.98 -13.14
N THR A 44 32.79 -16.69 -14.03
CA THR A 44 33.00 -15.72 -15.12
C THR A 44 33.13 -14.30 -14.57
N ILE A 45 32.29 -13.95 -13.58
CA ILE A 45 32.34 -12.66 -12.88
C ILE A 45 33.70 -12.49 -12.19
N GLU A 46 34.14 -13.46 -11.40
CA GLU A 46 35.42 -13.41 -10.68
C GLU A 46 36.62 -13.34 -11.63
N ASN A 47 36.64 -14.16 -12.69
CA ASN A 47 37.73 -14.14 -13.69
C ASN A 47 37.84 -12.80 -14.43
N SER A 48 36.73 -12.09 -14.58
CA SER A 48 36.67 -10.77 -15.21
C SER A 48 36.90 -9.62 -14.22
N GLY A 49 37.34 -9.91 -12.99
CA GLY A 49 37.64 -8.92 -11.96
C GLY A 49 36.40 -8.30 -11.31
N GLY A 50 35.24 -8.93 -11.45
CA GLY A 50 34.03 -8.59 -10.72
C GLY A 50 33.96 -9.29 -9.37
N ARG A 51 33.11 -8.77 -8.49
CA ARG A 51 32.85 -9.35 -7.17
C ARG A 51 31.36 -9.57 -6.98
N VAL A 52 30.97 -10.81 -6.73
CA VAL A 52 29.62 -11.14 -6.30
C VAL A 52 29.47 -10.74 -4.83
N PHE A 53 28.55 -9.83 -4.54
CA PHE A 53 28.31 -9.36 -3.17
C PHE A 53 26.91 -9.72 -2.65
N HIS A 54 26.03 -10.21 -3.52
CA HIS A 54 24.71 -10.68 -3.11
C HIS A 54 24.19 -11.79 -4.03
N THR A 55 23.62 -12.82 -3.42
CA THR A 55 22.97 -13.94 -4.09
C THR A 55 21.68 -14.26 -3.34
N ALA A 56 20.53 -14.25 -4.01
CA ALA A 56 19.25 -14.61 -3.38
C ALA A 56 18.39 -15.42 -4.35
N GLY A 57 18.01 -16.64 -3.95
CA GLY A 57 17.30 -17.56 -4.83
C GLY A 57 18.12 -17.84 -6.08
N ASP A 58 17.55 -17.54 -7.24
CA ASP A 58 18.14 -17.64 -8.56
C ASP A 58 18.87 -16.36 -9.03
N SER A 59 18.77 -15.26 -8.28
CA SER A 59 19.44 -14.01 -8.65
C SER A 59 20.92 -13.95 -8.22
N VAL A 60 21.72 -13.21 -8.99
CA VAL A 60 23.11 -12.86 -8.70
C VAL A 60 23.31 -11.36 -8.93
N ILE A 61 23.94 -10.68 -7.97
CA ILE A 61 24.33 -9.27 -8.08
C ILE A 61 25.83 -9.14 -7.85
N ALA A 62 26.49 -8.44 -8.77
CA ALA A 62 27.93 -8.23 -8.75
C ALA A 62 28.32 -6.78 -9.04
N ASP A 63 29.48 -6.38 -8.52
CA ASP A 63 30.10 -5.09 -8.80
C ASP A 63 31.42 -5.25 -9.57
N PHE A 64 31.65 -4.32 -10.50
CA PHE A 64 32.85 -4.21 -11.30
C PHE A 64 33.41 -2.79 -11.25
N ALA A 65 34.73 -2.67 -11.25
CA ALA A 65 35.39 -1.38 -11.44
C ALA A 65 35.29 -0.87 -12.88
N SER A 66 35.11 -1.77 -13.86
CA SER A 66 35.09 -1.46 -15.30
C SER A 66 33.76 -1.89 -15.93
N PRO A 67 33.01 -0.98 -16.57
CA PRO A 67 31.80 -1.36 -17.29
C PRO A 67 32.08 -2.18 -18.56
N VAL A 68 33.29 -2.10 -19.12
CA VAL A 68 33.71 -2.95 -20.25
C VAL A 68 33.87 -4.39 -19.80
N GLU A 69 34.57 -4.63 -18.68
CA GLU A 69 34.75 -5.99 -18.14
C GLU A 69 33.41 -6.58 -17.67
N CYS A 70 32.54 -5.75 -17.09
CA CYS A 70 31.20 -6.16 -16.70
C CYS A 70 30.37 -6.68 -17.90
N VAL A 71 30.37 -5.94 -19.02
CA VAL A 71 29.65 -6.36 -20.24
C VAL A 71 30.29 -7.60 -20.88
N ASN A 72 31.62 -7.70 -20.87
CA ASN A 72 32.32 -8.89 -21.38
C ASN A 72 31.97 -10.13 -20.56
N ALA A 73 32.00 -10.03 -19.22
CA ALA A 73 31.60 -11.11 -18.32
C ALA A 73 30.16 -11.54 -18.55
N ALA A 74 29.24 -10.57 -18.67
CA ALA A 74 27.82 -10.81 -18.97
C ALA A 74 27.63 -11.57 -20.28
N ALA A 75 28.31 -11.14 -21.33
CA ALA A 75 28.22 -11.80 -22.63
C ALA A 75 28.88 -13.19 -22.60
N GLU A 76 29.98 -13.37 -21.88
CA GLU A 76 30.67 -14.65 -21.75
C GLU A 76 29.81 -15.69 -21.03
N PHE A 77 29.26 -15.38 -19.85
CA PHE A 77 28.44 -16.37 -19.15
C PHE A 77 27.14 -16.68 -19.89
N GLN A 78 26.53 -15.70 -20.57
CA GLN A 78 25.36 -15.94 -21.41
C GLN A 78 25.68 -16.89 -22.57
N ASN A 79 26.86 -16.76 -23.19
CA ASN A 79 27.33 -17.70 -24.21
C ASN A 79 27.57 -19.11 -23.64
N LEU A 80 28.24 -19.21 -22.50
CA LEU A 80 28.51 -20.50 -21.85
C LEU A 80 27.22 -21.22 -21.43
N ILE A 81 26.24 -20.48 -20.91
CA ILE A 81 24.91 -21.02 -20.57
C ILE A 81 24.16 -21.43 -21.84
N PHE A 82 24.24 -20.65 -22.92
CA PHE A 82 23.66 -21.02 -24.20
C PHE A 82 24.27 -22.32 -24.76
N GLU A 83 25.59 -22.45 -24.72
CA GLU A 83 26.30 -23.67 -25.13
C GLU A 83 25.88 -24.87 -24.28
N ARG A 84 25.87 -24.71 -22.95
CA ARG A 84 25.37 -25.71 -22.00
C ARG A 84 23.95 -26.15 -22.36
N ASN A 85 23.03 -25.22 -22.56
CA ASN A 85 21.63 -25.50 -22.89
C ASN A 85 21.45 -26.22 -24.23
N ASN A 86 22.45 -26.22 -25.11
CA ASN A 86 22.44 -26.94 -26.38
C ASN A 86 23.14 -28.30 -26.34
N GLN A 87 23.74 -28.68 -25.21
CA GLN A 87 24.28 -30.04 -25.04
C GLN A 87 23.16 -31.05 -24.81
N ASN A 88 23.29 -32.23 -25.41
CA ASN A 88 22.32 -33.33 -25.25
C ASN A 88 22.21 -33.85 -23.80
N SER A 89 23.23 -33.59 -22.96
CA SER A 89 23.26 -33.96 -21.54
C SER A 89 22.51 -32.99 -20.64
N THR A 90 22.01 -31.86 -21.18
CA THR A 90 21.32 -30.85 -20.37
C THR A 90 19.83 -31.15 -20.33
N GLU A 91 19.39 -31.70 -19.20
CA GLU A 91 18.00 -32.11 -18.96
C GLU A 91 17.05 -30.92 -18.78
N LEU A 92 17.53 -29.80 -18.21
CA LEU A 92 16.75 -28.57 -18.04
C LEU A 92 17.53 -27.34 -18.55
N LYS A 93 16.91 -26.63 -19.49
CA LYS A 93 17.47 -25.42 -20.08
C LYS A 93 17.03 -24.21 -19.27
N LEU A 94 17.99 -23.52 -18.67
CA LEU A 94 17.76 -22.30 -17.89
C LEU A 94 18.25 -21.10 -18.67
N MET A 95 17.38 -20.10 -18.85
CA MET A 95 17.71 -18.84 -19.52
C MET A 95 17.84 -17.73 -18.49
N TRP A 96 18.73 -16.77 -18.78
CA TRP A 96 19.05 -15.70 -17.84
C TRP A 96 18.84 -14.33 -18.47
N ARG A 97 18.49 -13.34 -17.66
CA ARG A 97 18.41 -11.93 -18.04
C ARG A 97 19.52 -11.15 -17.37
N VAL A 98 19.99 -10.07 -17.99
CA VAL A 98 21.08 -9.26 -17.41
C VAL A 98 20.76 -7.78 -17.54
N GLY A 99 20.92 -7.05 -16.43
CA GLY A 99 20.82 -5.60 -16.36
C GLY A 99 22.11 -4.98 -15.85
N ILE A 100 22.60 -3.93 -16.53
CA ILE A 100 23.88 -3.28 -16.17
C ILE A 100 23.74 -1.75 -16.08
N HIS A 101 24.23 -1.19 -14.98
CA HIS A 101 24.27 0.26 -14.74
C HIS A 101 25.55 0.70 -14.01
N VAL A 102 25.90 1.99 -14.10
CA VAL A 102 27.04 2.62 -13.41
C VAL A 102 26.53 3.74 -12.54
N ASP A 103 26.87 3.73 -11.25
CA ASP A 103 26.47 4.79 -10.31
C ASP A 103 27.48 4.91 -9.14
N ASP A 104 27.36 6.01 -8.36
CA ASP A 104 28.07 6.18 -7.09
C ASP A 104 27.37 5.39 -5.98
N VAL A 105 28.10 4.47 -5.35
CA VAL A 105 27.55 3.54 -4.36
C VAL A 105 28.28 3.63 -3.03
N ILE A 106 27.57 3.31 -1.95
CA ILE A 106 28.08 3.21 -0.59
C ILE A 106 28.52 1.78 -0.32
N ILE A 107 29.70 1.61 0.28
CA ILE A 107 30.26 0.32 0.69
C ILE A 107 30.20 0.20 2.20
N GLU A 108 29.61 -0.87 2.69
CA GLU A 108 29.59 -1.24 4.10
C GLU A 108 29.87 -2.74 4.24
N GLY A 109 31.05 -3.08 4.77
CA GLY A 109 31.54 -4.45 4.79
C GLY A 109 31.67 -5.02 3.37
N GLU A 110 31.05 -6.17 3.12
CA GLU A 110 30.99 -6.79 1.79
C GLU A 110 29.85 -6.23 0.92
N ASN A 111 28.87 -5.53 1.52
CA ASN A 111 27.66 -5.08 0.84
C ASN A 111 27.84 -3.75 0.11
N ILE A 112 26.99 -3.54 -0.91
CA ILE A 112 26.90 -2.31 -1.70
C ILE A 112 25.47 -1.78 -1.67
N TYR A 113 25.34 -0.48 -1.41
CA TYR A 113 24.07 0.23 -1.31
C TYR A 113 24.05 1.46 -2.23
N GLY A 114 22.89 1.77 -2.82
CA GLY A 114 22.71 2.97 -3.63
C GLY A 114 21.68 2.80 -4.74
N SER A 115 21.29 3.91 -5.36
CA SER A 115 20.36 3.93 -6.50
C SER A 115 20.83 3.05 -7.66
N GLY A 116 22.14 2.92 -7.85
CA GLY A 116 22.69 2.16 -8.96
C GLY A 116 22.35 0.67 -8.96
N VAL A 117 22.21 0.06 -7.79
CA VAL A 117 21.79 -1.34 -7.64
C VAL A 117 20.35 -1.51 -8.14
N ASN A 118 19.48 -0.56 -7.79
CA ASN A 118 18.07 -0.58 -8.14
C ASN A 118 17.87 -0.34 -9.64
N VAL A 119 18.68 0.52 -10.27
CA VAL A 119 18.66 0.70 -11.73
C VAL A 119 19.04 -0.61 -12.42
N ALA A 120 20.15 -1.25 -12.03
CA ALA A 120 20.62 -2.48 -12.66
C ALA A 120 19.59 -3.62 -12.55
N ALA A 121 18.98 -3.82 -11.38
CA ALA A 121 17.93 -4.82 -11.18
C ALA A 121 16.66 -4.57 -12.01
N ARG A 122 16.32 -3.30 -12.27
CA ARG A 122 15.16 -2.99 -13.12
C ARG A 122 15.45 -3.10 -14.61
N LEU A 123 16.68 -2.85 -15.01
CA LEU A 123 17.12 -3.15 -16.37
C LEU A 123 17.08 -4.66 -16.62
N GLU A 124 17.50 -5.46 -15.65
CA GLU A 124 17.45 -6.92 -15.69
C GLU A 124 16.00 -7.40 -15.87
N SER A 125 15.08 -6.97 -15.00
CA SER A 125 13.69 -7.45 -15.03
C SER A 125 12.92 -7.09 -16.30
N GLN A 126 13.37 -6.05 -17.01
CA GLN A 126 12.82 -5.61 -18.29
C GLN A 126 13.65 -6.10 -19.50
N CYS A 127 14.67 -6.93 -19.27
CA CYS A 127 15.48 -7.53 -20.33
C CYS A 127 14.78 -8.77 -20.89
N GLU A 128 14.98 -9.05 -22.18
CA GLU A 128 14.54 -10.31 -22.76
C GLU A 128 15.46 -11.47 -22.33
N PRO A 129 14.95 -12.71 -22.24
CA PRO A 129 15.75 -13.88 -21.92
C PRO A 129 16.94 -14.08 -22.87
N GLY A 130 18.14 -14.25 -22.32
CA GLY A 130 19.38 -14.45 -23.07
C GLY A 130 20.03 -13.17 -23.61
N GLU A 131 19.46 -12.00 -23.30
CA GLU A 131 19.99 -10.70 -23.72
C GLU A 131 20.59 -9.93 -22.54
N ILE A 132 21.16 -8.75 -22.83
CA ILE A 132 21.73 -7.84 -21.85
C ILE A 132 21.16 -6.43 -22.09
N LEU A 133 20.49 -5.87 -21.09
CA LEU A 133 19.96 -4.52 -21.12
C LEU A 133 20.85 -3.57 -20.31
N VAL A 134 21.26 -2.48 -20.92
CA VAL A 134 22.19 -1.52 -20.30
C VAL A 134 21.65 -0.10 -20.34
N SER A 135 22.00 0.69 -19.33
CA SER A 135 21.73 2.13 -19.31
C SER A 135 22.58 2.91 -20.32
N ARG A 136 22.16 4.14 -20.65
CA ARG A 136 22.92 5.12 -21.46
C ARG A 136 24.39 5.22 -21.04
N ILE A 137 24.66 5.42 -19.75
CA ILE A 137 26.03 5.63 -19.23
C ILE A 137 26.94 4.42 -19.48
N VAL A 138 26.39 3.20 -19.40
CA VAL A 138 27.13 1.98 -19.74
C VAL A 138 27.36 1.92 -21.24
N GLN A 139 26.31 2.18 -22.04
CA GLN A 139 26.43 2.16 -23.50
C GLN A 139 27.49 3.15 -23.99
N ASP A 140 27.51 4.38 -23.49
CA ASP A 140 28.47 5.41 -23.90
C ASP A 140 29.92 4.99 -23.62
N GLN A 141 30.16 4.29 -22.51
CA GLN A 141 31.48 3.82 -22.11
C GLN A 141 31.94 2.55 -22.86
N VAL A 142 31.00 1.73 -23.33
CA VAL A 142 31.25 0.41 -23.91
C VAL A 142 31.26 0.44 -25.46
N ASN A 143 30.46 1.29 -26.10
CA ASN A 143 30.18 1.28 -27.54
C ASN A 143 31.42 1.36 -28.47
N LYS A 144 32.55 1.88 -27.99
CA LYS A 144 33.80 1.98 -28.77
C LYS A 144 34.89 1.01 -28.31
N ARG A 145 34.59 0.16 -27.32
CA ARG A 145 35.58 -0.64 -26.58
C ARG A 145 35.25 -2.14 -26.57
N THR A 146 34.12 -2.54 -27.14
CA THR A 146 33.72 -3.94 -27.32
C THR A 146 33.27 -4.20 -28.76
N ASN A 147 33.22 -5.48 -29.14
CA ASN A 147 32.81 -5.92 -30.48
C ASN A 147 31.32 -6.27 -30.56
N PHE A 148 30.53 -5.94 -29.53
CA PHE A 148 29.11 -6.28 -29.49
C PHE A 148 28.26 -5.26 -30.25
N VAL A 149 27.17 -5.73 -30.87
CA VAL A 149 26.19 -4.84 -31.50
C VAL A 149 25.29 -4.29 -30.40
N ILE A 150 25.41 -3.00 -30.13
CA ILE A 150 24.57 -2.29 -29.17
C ILE A 150 23.52 -1.48 -29.92
N SER A 151 22.25 -1.80 -29.74
CA SER A 151 21.13 -1.12 -30.37
C SER A 151 20.27 -0.39 -29.34
N SER A 152 19.72 0.78 -29.70
CA SER A 152 18.72 1.44 -28.87
C SER A 152 17.51 0.54 -28.68
N ALA A 153 17.09 0.35 -27.43
CA ALA A 153 15.87 -0.37 -27.06
C ALA A 153 14.74 0.61 -26.64
N GLY A 154 14.89 1.89 -26.99
CA GLY A 154 13.94 2.96 -26.67
C GLY A 154 14.07 3.46 -25.24
N THR A 155 12.97 4.05 -24.75
CA THR A 155 12.83 4.45 -23.35
C THR A 155 11.98 3.46 -22.60
N LYS A 156 12.32 3.19 -21.34
CA LYS A 156 11.50 2.40 -20.43
C LYS A 156 11.20 3.18 -19.16
N SER A 157 10.04 2.92 -18.57
CA SER A 157 9.69 3.50 -17.27
C SER A 157 10.37 2.71 -16.15
N LEU A 158 11.23 3.39 -15.40
CA LEU A 158 11.86 2.88 -14.19
C LEU A 158 11.22 3.61 -12.99
N LYS A 159 10.34 2.91 -12.27
CA LYS A 159 9.59 3.40 -11.09
C LYS A 159 10.47 4.21 -10.12
N ASN A 160 10.15 5.44 -9.76
CA ASN A 160 10.97 6.30 -8.87
C ASN A 160 12.36 6.71 -9.43
N ILE A 161 12.61 6.58 -10.73
CA ILE A 161 13.86 7.04 -11.39
C ILE A 161 13.55 7.94 -12.58
N SER A 162 12.82 7.43 -13.58
CA SER A 162 12.38 8.21 -14.74
C SER A 162 11.34 7.41 -15.53
N GLU A 163 10.29 8.08 -16.02
CA GLU A 163 9.31 7.49 -16.93
C GLU A 163 9.89 7.26 -18.34
N ASN A 164 10.96 7.99 -18.69
CA ASN A 164 11.62 7.94 -19.99
C ASN A 164 13.12 7.61 -19.83
N PHE A 165 13.44 6.47 -19.22
CA PHE A 165 14.83 6.06 -19.05
C PHE A 165 15.35 5.40 -20.34
N GLU A 166 16.37 5.98 -20.96
CA GLU A 166 16.97 5.43 -22.20
C GLU A 166 17.73 4.13 -21.92
N VAL A 167 17.39 3.09 -22.68
CA VAL A 167 17.99 1.76 -22.54
C VAL A 167 18.53 1.24 -23.88
N PHE A 168 19.55 0.40 -23.78
CA PHE A 168 20.25 -0.18 -24.93
C PHE A 168 20.35 -1.68 -24.75
N ASN A 169 20.11 -2.41 -25.82
CA ASN A 169 20.21 -3.86 -25.83
C ASN A 169 21.52 -4.27 -26.49
N ILE A 170 22.21 -5.21 -25.85
CA ILE A 170 23.41 -5.86 -26.38
C ILE A 170 23.02 -7.27 -26.79
N LYS A 171 22.92 -7.49 -28.11
CA LYS A 171 22.64 -8.82 -28.65
C LYS A 171 23.92 -9.61 -28.75
N ILE A 172 23.90 -10.79 -28.15
CA ILE A 172 25.00 -11.73 -28.22
C ILE A 172 24.85 -12.49 -29.54
N ASN A 173 25.75 -12.20 -30.49
CA ASN A 173 25.70 -12.77 -31.84
C ASN A 173 25.80 -14.30 -31.80
N GLN A 174 24.65 -14.97 -31.93
CA GLN A 174 24.60 -16.37 -32.36
C GLN A 174 25.21 -16.45 -33.77
N ASN A 175 26.32 -17.16 -33.91
CA ASN A 175 27.02 -17.26 -35.18
C ASN A 175 26.15 -17.83 -36.32
N LYS A 176 26.03 -17.04 -37.40
CA LYS A 176 25.94 -17.40 -38.84
C LYS A 176 24.70 -18.13 -39.38
N LYS A 177 24.14 -17.48 -40.43
CA LYS A 177 23.07 -17.87 -41.37
C LYS A 177 21.68 -17.73 -40.73
N THR A 178 20.74 -16.97 -41.27
CA THR A 178 20.29 -17.03 -42.66
C THR A 178 19.55 -15.74 -43.04
N THR A 179 19.59 -15.48 -44.33
CA THR A 179 18.99 -14.42 -45.16
C THR A 179 17.55 -13.99 -44.84
N ALA A 180 17.33 -12.70 -45.11
CA ALA A 180 16.06 -11.99 -45.22
C ALA A 180 14.91 -12.76 -45.90
N LEU A 181 13.75 -12.80 -45.25
CA LEU A 181 12.40 -12.87 -45.83
C LEU A 181 11.47 -12.16 -44.83
N LYS A 182 11.08 -10.91 -45.12
CA LYS A 182 9.74 -10.51 -45.59
C LYS A 182 8.59 -10.97 -44.69
N SER A 183 7.98 -9.96 -44.06
CA SER A 183 6.55 -9.77 -43.84
C SER A 183 5.66 -10.93 -44.24
N ASP A 184 5.01 -11.54 -43.24
CA ASP A 184 3.63 -11.98 -43.38
C ASP A 184 2.93 -11.84 -42.02
N GLU A 185 1.80 -11.15 -42.08
CA GLU A 185 0.84 -10.96 -41.01
C GLU A 185 0.34 -12.32 -40.53
N VAL A 186 0.57 -12.64 -39.25
CA VAL A 186 -0.27 -13.61 -38.54
C VAL A 186 -0.73 -12.95 -37.24
N THR A 187 -1.91 -12.35 -37.36
CA THR A 187 -2.77 -11.93 -36.26
C THR A 187 -3.02 -13.13 -35.36
N GLN A 188 -2.32 -13.20 -34.22
CA GLN A 188 -2.75 -14.00 -33.09
C GLN A 188 -3.15 -13.08 -31.96
N ASN A 189 -4.46 -13.00 -31.79
CA ASN A 189 -5.17 -12.39 -30.68
C ASN A 189 -4.56 -12.81 -29.34
N SER A 190 -3.65 -12.01 -28.82
CA SER A 190 -3.45 -11.90 -27.38
C SER A 190 -4.48 -10.89 -26.89
N ASN A 191 -5.66 -11.38 -26.52
CA ASN A 191 -6.54 -10.65 -25.61
C ASN A 191 -5.86 -10.58 -24.23
N ASN A 192 -4.77 -9.83 -24.13
CA ASN A 192 -4.41 -9.20 -22.86
C ASN A 192 -5.15 -7.87 -22.86
N THR A 193 -6.40 -7.93 -22.40
CA THR A 193 -7.08 -6.75 -21.90
C THR A 193 -6.13 -6.05 -20.95
N ASN A 194 -5.73 -4.83 -21.31
CA ASN A 194 -5.19 -3.83 -20.40
C ASN A 194 -6.02 -3.84 -19.11
N ASN A 195 -5.54 -4.51 -18.06
CA ASN A 195 -6.02 -4.28 -16.71
C ASN A 195 -4.82 -3.87 -15.88
N ASN A 196 -4.55 -2.57 -15.94
CA ASN A 196 -3.73 -1.82 -15.02
C ASN A 196 -4.39 -1.75 -13.61
N LYS A 197 -5.03 -2.86 -13.17
CA LYS A 197 -5.83 -2.94 -11.93
C LYS A 197 -4.95 -3.51 -10.83
N LYS A 198 -4.86 -2.80 -9.71
CA LYS A 198 -4.18 -3.26 -8.49
C LYS A 198 -4.85 -4.53 -7.96
N PRO A 199 -4.11 -5.57 -7.53
CA PRO A 199 -4.71 -6.71 -6.84
C PRO A 199 -5.44 -6.26 -5.59
N LYS A 200 -6.69 -6.70 -5.44
CA LYS A 200 -7.52 -6.39 -4.28
C LYS A 200 -7.47 -7.51 -3.25
N LEU A 201 -7.04 -7.19 -2.04
CA LEU A 201 -6.82 -8.13 -0.93
C LEU A 201 -7.87 -7.95 0.16
N ALA A 202 -8.22 -9.05 0.83
CA ALA A 202 -8.89 -8.98 2.13
C ALA A 202 -8.22 -9.94 3.12
N VAL A 203 -7.90 -9.44 4.32
CA VAL A 203 -7.41 -10.25 5.44
C VAL A 203 -8.59 -10.56 6.34
N LEU A 204 -9.01 -11.82 6.37
CA LEU A 204 -10.15 -12.27 7.16
C LEU A 204 -9.75 -12.43 8.64
N PRO A 205 -10.72 -12.35 9.57
CA PRO A 205 -10.47 -12.63 10.98
C PRO A 205 -9.86 -14.01 11.16
N PHE A 206 -8.78 -14.09 11.94
CA PHE A 206 -8.12 -15.37 12.21
C PHE A 206 -8.89 -16.14 13.29
N ALA A 207 -9.06 -17.44 13.09
CA ALA A 207 -9.69 -18.31 14.08
C ALA A 207 -8.85 -18.34 15.38
N ASN A 208 -9.46 -17.99 16.52
CA ASN A 208 -8.82 -18.15 17.82
C ASN A 208 -9.02 -19.58 18.33
N ASN A 209 -7.97 -20.40 18.28
CA ASN A 209 -7.99 -21.80 18.72
C ASN A 209 -7.31 -21.99 20.09
N SER A 210 -7.29 -20.94 20.92
CA SER A 210 -6.71 -20.95 22.26
C SER A 210 -7.74 -21.37 23.31
N ASN A 211 -7.29 -22.07 24.36
CA ASN A 211 -8.17 -22.51 25.46
C ASN A 211 -8.51 -21.39 26.47
N ASN A 212 -7.99 -20.17 26.25
CA ASN A 212 -8.15 -19.05 27.18
C ASN A 212 -8.74 -17.87 26.39
N ASP A 213 -9.97 -17.49 26.72
CA ASP A 213 -10.73 -16.45 26.01
C ASP A 213 -10.00 -15.09 26.00
N ASP A 214 -9.12 -14.85 26.98
CA ASP A 214 -8.34 -13.63 27.14
C ASP A 214 -7.23 -13.44 26.08
N SER A 215 -7.23 -14.23 25.00
CA SER A 215 -6.27 -14.11 23.87
C SER A 215 -6.90 -13.66 22.55
N GLY A 216 -8.22 -13.43 22.51
CA GLY A 216 -8.93 -12.96 21.31
C GLY A 216 -8.41 -11.62 20.79
N TYR A 217 -8.11 -10.68 21.69
CA TYR A 217 -7.57 -9.37 21.34
C TYR A 217 -6.25 -9.44 20.56
N LEU A 218 -5.43 -10.47 20.83
CA LEU A 218 -4.16 -10.66 20.14
C LEU A 218 -4.37 -11.14 18.71
N ALA A 219 -5.32 -12.06 18.49
CA ALA A 219 -5.62 -12.55 17.15
C ALA A 219 -6.14 -11.42 16.24
N ASP A 220 -7.10 -10.66 16.76
CA ASP A 220 -7.67 -9.50 16.11
C ASP A 220 -6.64 -8.39 15.86
N GLY A 221 -5.78 -8.12 16.86
CA GLY A 221 -4.71 -7.13 16.75
C GLY A 221 -3.67 -7.48 15.68
N ILE A 222 -3.25 -8.74 15.60
CA ILE A 222 -2.31 -9.20 14.56
C ILE A 222 -2.93 -9.08 13.17
N VAL A 223 -4.22 -9.43 13.00
CA VAL A 223 -4.93 -9.27 11.72
C VAL A 223 -5.02 -7.81 11.32
N GLU A 224 -5.34 -6.93 12.27
CA GLU A 224 -5.40 -5.48 12.02
C GLU A 224 -4.05 -4.89 11.64
N ASP A 225 -2.96 -5.33 12.28
CA ASP A 225 -1.60 -4.92 11.94
C ASP A 225 -1.22 -5.44 10.54
N LEU A 226 -1.59 -6.67 10.17
CA LEU A 226 -1.40 -7.18 8.79
C LEU A 226 -2.17 -6.35 7.76
N ILE A 227 -3.44 -6.01 8.02
CA ILE A 227 -4.23 -5.12 7.16
C ILE A 227 -3.51 -3.78 7.00
N THR A 228 -3.02 -3.23 8.11
CA THR A 228 -2.28 -1.97 8.13
C THR A 228 -1.01 -2.07 7.27
N GLU A 229 -0.20 -3.11 7.43
CA GLU A 229 1.01 -3.33 6.66
C GLU A 229 0.74 -3.49 5.16
N PHE A 230 -0.27 -4.28 4.76
CA PHE A 230 -0.67 -4.39 3.36
C PHE A 230 -1.22 -3.07 2.81
N SER A 231 -1.95 -2.30 3.63
CA SER A 231 -2.54 -1.04 3.20
C SER A 231 -1.50 0.04 2.85
N MET A 232 -0.30 -0.03 3.45
CA MET A 232 0.84 0.82 3.11
C MET A 232 1.48 0.50 1.74
N ILE A 233 1.12 -0.63 1.12
CA ILE A 233 1.65 -1.04 -0.19
C ILE A 233 0.76 -0.48 -1.27
N LYS A 234 1.25 0.55 -1.98
CA LYS A 234 0.48 1.27 -3.01
C LYS A 234 0.08 0.42 -4.21
N GLU A 235 0.74 -0.72 -4.41
CA GLU A 235 0.45 -1.67 -5.49
C GLU A 235 -0.78 -2.55 -5.18
N PHE A 236 -1.25 -2.58 -3.94
CA PHE A 236 -2.48 -3.27 -3.56
C PHE A 236 -3.64 -2.32 -3.35
N ASP A 237 -4.83 -2.85 -3.51
CA ASP A 237 -6.04 -2.37 -2.86
C ASP A 237 -6.35 -3.31 -1.69
N VAL A 238 -6.66 -2.79 -0.51
CA VAL A 238 -6.87 -3.62 0.69
C VAL A 238 -8.21 -3.25 1.33
N LEU A 239 -9.09 -4.24 1.52
CA LEU A 239 -10.33 -4.02 2.24
C LEU A 239 -10.05 -3.64 3.69
N SER A 240 -10.90 -2.77 4.23
CA SER A 240 -10.77 -2.34 5.62
C SER A 240 -10.98 -3.49 6.60
N ARG A 241 -10.45 -3.32 7.82
CA ARG A 241 -10.76 -4.17 8.95
C ARG A 241 -12.26 -4.32 9.16
N GLN A 242 -13.00 -3.21 9.15
CA GLN A 242 -14.45 -3.22 9.37
C GLN A 242 -15.15 -4.10 8.33
N THR A 243 -14.84 -3.91 7.05
CA THR A 243 -15.45 -4.66 5.95
C THR A 243 -15.10 -6.15 6.01
N ALA A 244 -13.84 -6.49 6.33
CA ALA A 244 -13.42 -7.89 6.43
C ALA A 244 -14.03 -8.63 7.63
N PHE A 245 -14.33 -7.93 8.72
CA PHE A 245 -14.90 -8.50 9.94
C PHE A 245 -16.43 -8.57 9.91
N ASP A 246 -17.08 -7.78 9.06
CA ASP A 246 -18.54 -7.79 8.87
C ASP A 246 -19.04 -8.99 8.04
N ILE A 247 -18.16 -9.94 7.69
CA ILE A 247 -18.58 -11.19 7.06
C ILE A 247 -19.59 -11.90 7.95
N GLN A 248 -20.82 -12.07 7.46
CA GLN A 248 -21.89 -12.64 8.27
C GLN A 248 -21.56 -14.10 8.59
N LYS A 249 -21.92 -14.56 9.80
CA LYS A 249 -21.59 -15.92 10.29
C LYS A 249 -22.00 -17.05 9.34
N ASP A 250 -23.04 -16.84 8.52
CA ASP A 250 -23.57 -17.82 7.56
C ASP A 250 -23.25 -17.48 6.09
N GLN A 251 -22.59 -16.34 5.83
CA GLN A 251 -22.21 -15.94 4.48
C GLN A 251 -21.02 -16.77 4.01
N LYS A 252 -21.12 -17.30 2.79
CA LYS A 252 -19.99 -17.99 2.16
C LYS A 252 -18.92 -16.97 1.83
N ILE A 253 -17.68 -17.27 2.19
CA ILE A 253 -16.50 -16.45 1.91
C ILE A 253 -16.38 -16.06 0.43
N ILE A 254 -16.77 -16.97 -0.47
CA ILE A 254 -16.78 -16.71 -1.93
C ILE A 254 -17.78 -15.61 -2.29
N ASP A 255 -18.99 -15.62 -1.71
CA ASP A 255 -20.02 -14.63 -2.00
C ASP A 255 -19.59 -13.24 -1.51
N PHE A 256 -18.96 -13.18 -0.32
CA PHE A 256 -18.32 -11.96 0.21
C PHE A 256 -17.22 -11.45 -0.73
N ALA A 257 -16.31 -12.33 -1.15
CA ALA A 257 -15.19 -11.92 -1.98
C ALA A 257 -15.65 -11.43 -3.36
N VAL A 258 -16.68 -12.06 -3.95
CA VAL A 258 -17.31 -11.61 -5.20
C VAL A 258 -18.01 -10.26 -5.01
N SER A 259 -18.78 -10.07 -3.93
CA SER A 259 -19.50 -8.81 -3.70
C SER A 259 -18.56 -7.61 -3.52
N HIS A 260 -17.39 -7.85 -2.92
CA HIS A 260 -16.36 -6.81 -2.72
C HIS A 260 -15.29 -6.77 -3.81
N LYS A 261 -15.40 -7.60 -4.87
CA LYS A 261 -14.45 -7.70 -5.98
C LYS A 261 -13.01 -7.98 -5.53
N VAL A 262 -12.89 -8.81 -4.49
CA VAL A 262 -11.61 -9.26 -3.93
C VAL A 262 -10.98 -10.29 -4.86
N ASP A 263 -9.70 -10.08 -5.17
CA ASP A 263 -8.93 -10.97 -6.03
C ASP A 263 -8.23 -12.06 -5.19
N PHE A 264 -7.77 -11.71 -3.98
CA PHE A 264 -7.08 -12.64 -3.08
C PHE A 264 -7.53 -12.52 -1.62
N LEU A 265 -7.61 -13.66 -0.94
CA LEU A 265 -7.97 -13.76 0.47
C LEU A 265 -6.77 -14.22 1.30
N ILE A 266 -6.61 -13.60 2.47
CA ILE A 266 -5.66 -14.02 3.49
C ILE A 266 -6.49 -14.50 4.68
N SER A 267 -6.36 -15.77 5.03
CA SER A 267 -7.09 -16.38 6.15
C SER A 267 -6.15 -17.17 7.03
N GLY A 268 -6.57 -17.49 8.25
CA GLY A 268 -5.67 -18.12 9.19
C GLY A 268 -6.26 -18.41 10.55
N GLY A 269 -5.38 -18.76 11.47
CA GLY A 269 -5.71 -19.08 12.84
C GLY A 269 -4.54 -18.79 13.77
N ILE A 270 -4.86 -18.38 14.99
CA ILE A 270 -3.89 -18.09 16.04
C ILE A 270 -4.20 -18.97 17.24
N ARG A 271 -3.13 -19.52 17.82
CA ARG A 271 -3.17 -20.25 19.08
C ARG A 271 -2.07 -19.74 19.99
N SER A 272 -2.45 -19.18 21.13
CA SER A 272 -1.53 -18.73 22.16
C SER A 272 -1.46 -19.74 23.32
N SER A 273 -0.25 -19.93 23.87
CA SER A 273 -0.01 -20.70 25.08
C SER A 273 1.15 -20.09 25.86
N GLY A 274 0.81 -19.30 26.89
CA GLY A 274 1.78 -18.50 27.62
C GLY A 274 2.45 -17.49 26.69
N LYS A 275 3.78 -17.55 26.58
CA LYS A 275 4.58 -16.69 25.69
C LYS A 275 4.70 -17.21 24.25
N ARG A 276 4.21 -18.42 23.95
CA ARG A 276 4.34 -19.00 22.59
C ARG A 276 3.08 -18.75 21.79
N VAL A 277 3.26 -18.33 20.55
CA VAL A 277 2.18 -18.10 19.60
C VAL A 277 2.43 -18.96 18.37
N ARG A 278 1.37 -19.68 17.97
CA ARG A 278 1.33 -20.41 16.72
C ARG A 278 0.35 -19.72 15.78
N ILE A 279 0.84 -19.37 14.59
CA ILE A 279 0.05 -18.72 13.53
C ILE A 279 0.03 -19.64 12.33
N THR A 280 -1.16 -19.97 11.85
CA THR A 280 -1.37 -20.63 10.55
C THR A 280 -1.99 -19.62 9.62
N ILE A 281 -1.46 -19.48 8.41
CA ILE A 281 -1.92 -18.51 7.44
C ILE A 281 -1.94 -19.12 6.04
N GLU A 282 -2.91 -18.70 5.24
CA GLU A 282 -3.17 -19.13 3.89
C GLU A 282 -3.51 -17.93 3.01
N LEU A 283 -2.92 -17.90 1.81
CA LEU A 283 -3.25 -16.99 0.72
C LEU A 283 -3.95 -17.78 -0.39
N SER A 284 -5.15 -17.35 -0.79
CA SER A 284 -5.93 -18.00 -1.85
C SER A 284 -6.48 -17.03 -2.89
N GLU A 285 -6.62 -17.51 -4.13
CA GLU A 285 -7.22 -16.80 -5.27
C GLU A 285 -8.74 -16.93 -5.26
N VAL A 286 -9.47 -15.85 -5.51
CA VAL A 286 -10.93 -15.83 -5.68
C VAL A 286 -11.30 -15.56 -7.15
N PRO A 287 -12.37 -16.17 -7.69
CA PRO A 287 -13.29 -17.11 -7.05
C PRO A 287 -12.86 -18.57 -7.15
N LYS A 288 -11.71 -18.87 -7.77
CA LYS A 288 -11.27 -20.25 -8.04
C LYS A 288 -11.01 -21.07 -6.77
N GLY A 289 -10.65 -20.40 -5.66
CA GLY A 289 -10.35 -21.04 -4.38
C GLY A 289 -8.99 -21.74 -4.34
N ASN A 290 -8.10 -21.44 -5.29
CA ASN A 290 -6.76 -22.05 -5.32
C ASN A 290 -5.92 -21.48 -4.17
N ILE A 291 -5.31 -22.36 -3.38
CA ILE A 291 -4.33 -21.96 -2.37
C ILE A 291 -3.02 -21.66 -3.10
N LEU A 292 -2.58 -20.41 -3.05
CA LEU A 292 -1.33 -19.97 -3.67
C LEU A 292 -0.14 -20.17 -2.74
N TRP A 293 -0.38 -20.01 -1.44
CA TRP A 293 0.64 -20.15 -0.41
C TRP A 293 0.00 -20.44 0.93
N SER A 294 0.65 -21.26 1.75
CA SER A 294 0.28 -21.44 3.15
C SER A 294 1.53 -21.66 3.98
N ASN A 295 1.52 -21.20 5.23
CA ASN A 295 2.63 -21.42 6.14
C ASN A 295 2.16 -21.49 7.59
N LYS A 296 3.05 -22.00 8.44
CA LYS A 296 2.86 -22.12 9.88
C LYS A 296 4.07 -21.59 10.63
N TYR A 297 3.82 -20.63 11.50
CA TYR A 297 4.80 -20.03 12.39
C TYR A 297 4.60 -20.54 13.80
N ASP A 298 5.70 -20.95 14.44
CA ASP A 298 5.75 -21.29 15.86
C ASP A 298 6.88 -20.45 16.47
N ARG A 299 6.50 -19.43 17.23
CA ARG A 299 7.41 -18.38 17.72
C ARG A 299 7.05 -17.98 19.15
N VAL A 300 7.96 -17.26 19.80
CA VAL A 300 7.62 -16.53 21.02
C VAL A 300 6.94 -15.21 20.63
N LEU A 301 6.09 -14.68 21.51
CA LEU A 301 5.32 -13.47 21.26
C LEU A 301 6.24 -12.27 21.00
N GLU A 302 7.42 -12.25 21.62
CA GLU A 302 8.45 -11.23 21.39
C GLU A 302 8.91 -11.16 19.91
N ASP A 303 8.80 -12.25 19.14
CA ASP A 303 9.15 -12.31 17.72
C ASP A 303 7.95 -12.02 16.81
N ILE A 304 6.80 -11.58 17.34
CA ILE A 304 5.55 -11.45 16.55
C ILE A 304 5.71 -10.50 15.37
N PHE A 305 6.46 -9.43 15.56
CA PHE A 305 6.75 -8.47 14.49
C PHE A 305 7.59 -9.10 13.39
N ASP A 306 8.45 -10.08 13.69
CA ASP A 306 9.26 -10.78 12.66
C ASP A 306 8.36 -11.65 11.79
N VAL A 307 7.37 -12.28 12.41
CA VAL A 307 6.38 -13.09 11.69
C VAL A 307 5.50 -12.22 10.80
N GLN A 308 5.02 -11.07 11.29
CA GLN A 308 4.22 -10.13 10.49
C GLN A 308 4.98 -9.68 9.23
N ASP A 309 6.24 -9.28 9.41
CA ASP A 309 7.12 -8.89 8.32
C ASP A 309 7.35 -10.01 7.30
N GLU A 310 7.62 -11.22 7.78
CA GLU A 310 7.83 -12.39 6.94
C GLU A 310 6.57 -12.71 6.12
N ILE A 311 5.39 -12.62 6.76
CA ILE A 311 4.09 -12.80 6.11
C ILE A 311 3.89 -11.76 5.00
N VAL A 312 4.01 -10.47 5.32
CA VAL A 312 3.76 -9.37 4.38
C VAL A 312 4.71 -9.45 3.20
N ARG A 313 6.00 -9.69 3.46
CA ARG A 313 7.00 -9.86 2.41
C ARG A 313 6.70 -11.06 1.51
N THR A 314 6.40 -12.22 2.10
CA THR A 314 6.16 -13.46 1.35
C THR A 314 4.93 -13.34 0.47
N ILE A 315 3.82 -12.84 1.01
CA ILE A 315 2.58 -12.64 0.25
C ILE A 315 2.78 -11.60 -0.84
N THR A 316 3.51 -10.52 -0.56
CA THR A 316 3.74 -9.51 -1.59
C THR A 316 4.59 -10.04 -2.73
N ILE A 317 5.62 -10.84 -2.45
CA ILE A 317 6.43 -11.52 -3.48
C ILE A 317 5.57 -12.51 -4.27
N ALA A 318 4.71 -13.27 -3.60
CA ALA A 318 3.84 -14.25 -4.26
C ALA A 318 2.86 -13.59 -5.25
N LEU A 319 2.33 -12.41 -4.92
CA LEU A 319 1.32 -11.72 -5.72
C LEU A 319 1.88 -10.76 -6.76
N LEU A 320 2.96 -10.04 -6.43
CA LEU A 320 3.52 -9.00 -7.28
C LEU A 320 4.89 -9.36 -7.89
N GLY A 321 5.47 -10.48 -7.50
CA GLY A 321 6.84 -10.86 -7.86
C GLY A 321 7.91 -10.09 -7.07
N ASN A 322 9.15 -10.12 -7.55
CA ASN A 322 10.30 -9.43 -6.93
C ASN A 322 10.24 -7.90 -7.16
N LEU A 323 9.23 -7.23 -6.62
CA LEU A 323 9.19 -5.77 -6.55
C LEU A 323 9.96 -5.28 -5.32
N GLU A 324 10.82 -4.28 -5.51
CA GLU A 324 11.32 -3.48 -4.40
C GLU A 324 10.16 -2.62 -3.86
N ILE A 325 9.61 -3.05 -2.72
CA ILE A 325 8.56 -2.33 -2.00
C ILE A 325 9.24 -1.23 -1.20
N SER A 326 9.31 -0.03 -1.75
CA SER A 326 9.88 1.14 -1.06
C SER A 326 9.14 1.49 0.25
N SER A 327 7.94 0.94 0.48
CA SER A 327 7.17 1.08 1.72
C SER A 327 7.57 0.10 2.83
N LEU A 328 8.47 -0.88 2.59
CA LEU A 328 8.91 -1.86 3.59
C LEU A 328 10.01 -1.35 4.56
N GLN A 329 9.98 -0.10 5.02
CA GLN A 329 10.90 0.37 6.08
C GLN A 329 10.43 -0.08 7.47
N ARG A 330 10.79 -1.30 7.86
CA ARG A 330 10.32 -1.93 9.11
C ARG A 330 10.61 -1.15 10.40
N SER A 331 11.82 -0.61 10.56
CA SER A 331 12.24 0.00 11.83
C SER A 331 11.42 1.22 12.25
N LYS A 332 10.70 1.84 11.31
CA LYS A 332 9.81 2.99 11.56
C LYS A 332 8.34 2.61 11.77
N ARG A 333 8.00 1.31 11.63
CA ARG A 333 6.60 0.82 11.62
C ARG A 333 6.21 0.03 12.87
N LYS A 334 7.18 -0.48 13.63
CA LYS A 334 6.90 -1.15 14.92
C LYS A 334 6.29 -0.15 15.92
N PRO A 335 5.18 -0.48 16.59
CA PRO A 335 4.57 0.43 17.58
C PRO A 335 5.48 0.68 18.79
N THR A 336 6.19 -0.35 19.24
CA THR A 336 7.05 -0.36 20.43
C THR A 336 7.92 -1.62 20.43
N GLU A 337 9.07 -1.59 21.10
CA GLU A 337 9.87 -2.79 21.42
C GLU A 337 9.46 -3.40 22.79
N ASN A 338 8.57 -2.73 23.54
CA ASN A 338 8.04 -3.20 24.82
C ASN A 338 6.72 -3.97 24.62
N MET A 339 6.79 -5.29 24.79
CA MET A 339 5.64 -6.17 24.61
C MET A 339 4.45 -5.88 25.53
N THR A 340 4.68 -5.37 26.74
CA THR A 340 3.58 -4.98 27.64
C THR A 340 2.84 -3.77 27.09
N SER A 341 3.57 -2.77 26.60
CA SER A 341 2.96 -1.60 25.94
C SER A 341 2.19 -2.01 24.69
N TYR A 342 2.72 -2.95 23.91
CA TYR A 342 2.04 -3.50 22.73
C TYR A 342 0.74 -4.23 23.06
N GLU A 343 0.73 -5.14 24.04
CA GLU A 343 -0.49 -5.85 24.46
C GLU A 343 -1.58 -4.89 24.95
N LEU A 344 -1.18 -3.86 25.72
CA LEU A 344 -2.09 -2.82 26.21
C LEU A 344 -2.63 -1.96 25.07
N LEU A 345 -1.80 -1.61 24.08
CA LEU A 345 -2.21 -0.92 22.86
C LEU A 345 -3.29 -1.73 22.11
N LEU A 346 -3.08 -3.03 21.92
CA LEU A 346 -4.05 -3.90 21.24
C LEU A 346 -5.38 -3.99 22.02
N ARG A 347 -5.33 -4.11 23.35
CA ARG A 347 -6.54 -4.09 24.19
C ARG A 347 -7.26 -2.75 24.09
N GLY A 348 -6.53 -1.63 24.05
CA GLY A 348 -7.12 -0.31 23.82
C GLY A 348 -7.83 -0.20 22.48
N LYS A 349 -7.19 -0.66 21.39
CA LYS A 349 -7.79 -0.71 20.04
C LYS A 349 -9.07 -1.55 20.02
N GLU A 350 -9.04 -2.74 20.60
CA GLU A 350 -10.20 -3.63 20.69
C GLU A 350 -11.40 -2.94 21.36
N GLN A 351 -11.18 -2.21 22.46
CA GLN A 351 -12.25 -1.47 23.15
C GLN A 351 -12.70 -0.25 22.35
N HIS A 352 -11.79 0.47 21.68
CA HIS A 352 -12.13 1.58 20.78
C HIS A 352 -13.09 1.16 19.67
N HIS A 353 -12.91 -0.05 19.12
CA HIS A 353 -13.75 -0.60 18.05
C HIS A 353 -15.17 -0.98 18.48
N LYS A 354 -15.47 -1.07 19.79
CA LYS A 354 -16.83 -1.37 20.27
C LYS A 354 -17.78 -0.17 20.21
N VAL A 355 -17.24 1.05 20.13
CA VAL A 355 -18.00 2.29 19.94
C VAL A 355 -19.14 2.47 20.97
N THR A 356 -18.84 2.23 22.25
CA THR A 356 -19.73 2.57 23.38
C THR A 356 -19.02 3.50 24.36
N LYS A 357 -19.79 4.21 25.21
CA LYS A 357 -19.22 5.11 26.23
C LYS A 357 -18.30 4.35 27.19
N GLU A 358 -18.73 3.16 27.63
CA GLU A 358 -17.98 2.32 28.58
C GLU A 358 -16.71 1.75 27.95
N ALA A 359 -16.79 1.26 26.72
CA ALA A 359 -15.63 0.71 26.02
C ALA A 359 -14.63 1.81 25.65
N ASN A 360 -15.10 3.00 25.27
CA ASN A 360 -14.23 4.15 25.02
C ASN A 360 -13.44 4.56 26.28
N ALA A 361 -14.09 4.63 27.45
CA ALA A 361 -13.41 4.91 28.71
C ALA A 361 -12.34 3.86 29.03
N LEU A 362 -12.67 2.58 28.85
CA LEU A 362 -11.72 1.49 29.07
C LEU A 362 -10.56 1.51 28.06
N ALA A 363 -10.81 1.90 26.81
CA ALA A 363 -9.78 2.10 25.80
C ALA A 363 -8.76 3.16 26.24
N LEU A 364 -9.23 4.30 26.77
CA LEU A 364 -8.36 5.35 27.31
C LEU A 364 -7.49 4.84 28.46
N GLU A 365 -8.05 4.06 29.39
CA GLU A 365 -7.25 3.44 30.47
C GLU A 365 -6.16 2.50 29.94
N PHE A 366 -6.45 1.73 28.88
CA PHE A 366 -5.45 0.85 28.27
C PHE A 366 -4.35 1.65 27.56
N PHE A 367 -4.68 2.72 26.84
CA PHE A 367 -3.67 3.57 26.21
C PHE A 367 -2.82 4.30 27.25
N ASP A 368 -3.39 4.73 28.37
CA ASP A 368 -2.63 5.31 29.48
C ASP A 368 -1.62 4.30 30.05
N LYS A 369 -2.05 3.07 30.34
CA LYS A 369 -1.16 2.01 30.80
C LYS A 369 -0.11 1.63 29.74
N ALA A 370 -0.45 1.69 28.45
CA ALA A 370 0.50 1.42 27.36
C ALA A 370 1.62 2.47 27.33
N VAL A 371 1.27 3.75 27.52
CA VAL A 371 2.22 4.87 27.63
C VAL A 371 3.04 4.79 28.91
N GLU A 372 2.43 4.37 30.03
CA GLU A 372 3.18 4.14 31.29
C GLU A 372 4.21 3.01 31.15
N ALA A 373 3.89 1.97 30.37
CA ALA A 373 4.80 0.86 30.12
C ALA A 373 5.94 1.23 29.16
N ASP A 374 5.68 2.10 28.18
CA ASP A 374 6.66 2.66 27.25
C ASP A 374 6.26 4.06 26.81
N ASP A 375 6.95 5.07 27.34
CA ASP A 375 6.68 6.48 27.06
C ASP A 375 7.13 6.90 25.65
N SER A 376 7.81 6.02 24.92
CA SER A 376 8.24 6.21 23.53
C SER A 376 7.28 5.61 22.49
N ASN A 377 6.19 4.96 22.93
CA ASN A 377 5.18 4.39 22.04
C ASN A 377 4.28 5.49 21.43
N ALA A 378 4.71 6.04 20.29
CA ALA A 378 3.99 7.09 19.57
C ALA A 378 2.56 6.70 19.19
N GLN A 379 2.31 5.43 18.85
CA GLN A 379 0.99 4.97 18.45
C GLN A 379 0.00 4.98 19.62
N ALA A 380 0.43 4.66 20.84
CA ALA A 380 -0.44 4.73 22.01
C ALA A 380 -0.96 6.15 22.26
N TYR A 381 -0.10 7.17 22.09
CA TYR A 381 -0.52 8.57 22.15
C TYR A 381 -1.48 8.95 21.02
N ALA A 382 -1.21 8.55 19.77
CA ALA A 382 -2.09 8.83 18.63
C ALA A 382 -3.48 8.18 18.81
N TRP A 383 -3.54 6.93 19.25
CA TRP A 383 -4.79 6.22 19.52
C TRP A 383 -5.55 6.78 20.73
N LYS A 384 -4.84 7.25 21.77
CA LYS A 384 -5.44 8.00 22.87
C LYS A 384 -6.13 9.26 22.35
N ALA A 385 -5.45 10.08 21.54
CA ALA A 385 -6.04 11.27 20.95
C ALA A 385 -7.26 10.94 20.05
N CYS A 386 -7.15 9.90 19.22
CA CYS A 386 -8.24 9.42 18.38
C CYS A 386 -9.48 9.02 19.22
N THR A 387 -9.26 8.36 20.34
CA THR A 387 -10.32 7.89 21.25
C THR A 387 -10.98 9.03 22.00
N ILE A 388 -10.22 10.05 22.40
CA ILE A 388 -10.77 11.30 22.94
C ILE A 388 -11.62 12.01 21.88
N GLY A 389 -11.14 12.09 20.64
CA GLY A 389 -11.89 12.65 19.50
C GLY A 389 -13.21 11.91 19.24
N GLN A 390 -13.19 10.58 19.29
CA GLN A 390 -14.40 9.75 19.18
C GLN A 390 -15.42 10.09 20.28
N ALA A 391 -14.95 10.22 21.53
CA ALA A 391 -15.80 10.57 22.67
C ALA A 391 -16.36 11.99 22.59
N LEU A 392 -15.57 12.96 22.11
CA LEU A 392 -16.05 14.32 21.84
C LEU A 392 -17.13 14.34 20.76
N GLY A 393 -16.88 13.69 19.62
CA GLY A 393 -17.82 13.66 18.50
C GLY A 393 -19.12 12.90 18.81
N ARG A 394 -19.06 11.90 19.71
CA ARG A 394 -20.22 11.10 20.12
C ARG A 394 -20.88 11.54 21.43
N GLY A 395 -20.36 12.60 22.06
CA GLY A 395 -20.92 13.14 23.31
C GLY A 395 -20.79 12.19 24.51
N TYR A 396 -19.72 11.41 24.60
CA TYR A 396 -19.48 10.49 25.71
C TYR A 396 -18.98 11.20 26.98
N PHE A 397 -18.26 12.31 26.81
CA PHE A 397 -17.77 13.11 27.93
C PHE A 397 -18.85 14.01 28.54
N GLU A 398 -18.65 14.34 29.82
CA GLU A 398 -19.46 15.28 30.57
C GLU A 398 -18.59 16.47 30.99
N GLY A 399 -19.18 17.67 31.10
CA GLY A 399 -18.47 18.87 31.53
C GLY A 399 -17.84 19.65 30.37
N ASP A 400 -16.68 20.25 30.63
CA ASP A 400 -16.02 21.18 29.70
C ASP A 400 -15.22 20.44 28.62
N MET A 401 -15.75 20.48 27.39
CA MET A 401 -15.14 19.86 26.21
C MET A 401 -13.76 20.43 25.87
N SER A 402 -13.46 21.68 26.28
CA SER A 402 -12.17 22.31 26.01
C SER A 402 -11.01 21.61 26.73
N LYS A 403 -11.28 21.04 27.92
CA LYS A 403 -10.30 20.25 28.66
C LYS A 403 -9.90 18.99 27.89
N TYR A 404 -10.89 18.20 27.47
CA TYR A 404 -10.66 16.97 26.72
C TYR A 404 -10.01 17.25 25.37
N TRP A 405 -10.38 18.35 24.72
CA TRP A 405 -9.68 18.81 23.52
C TRP A 405 -8.21 19.12 23.80
N GLY A 406 -7.91 19.80 24.91
CA GLY A 406 -6.53 20.03 25.37
C GLY A 406 -5.74 18.74 25.56
N ASP A 407 -6.34 17.74 26.24
CA ASP A 407 -5.73 16.43 26.47
C ASP A 407 -5.45 15.69 25.14
N ALA A 408 -6.37 15.77 24.16
CA ALA A 408 -6.15 15.21 22.82
C ALA A 408 -4.99 15.90 22.09
N MET A 409 -4.91 17.23 22.15
CA MET A 409 -3.83 17.99 21.51
C MET A 409 -2.47 17.74 22.15
N GLU A 410 -2.42 17.55 23.47
CA GLU A 410 -1.18 17.16 24.17
C GLU A 410 -0.73 15.76 23.74
N ALA A 411 -1.64 14.80 23.65
CA ALA A 411 -1.34 13.45 23.16
C ALA A 411 -0.85 13.48 21.69
N LEU A 412 -1.49 14.26 20.81
CA LEU A 412 -1.03 14.43 19.42
C LEU A 412 0.37 15.05 19.35
N LYS A 413 0.64 16.06 20.18
CA LYS A 413 1.98 16.67 20.25
C LYS A 413 3.03 15.66 20.68
N LYS A 414 2.74 14.83 21.70
CA LYS A 414 3.64 13.75 22.15
C LYS A 414 3.87 12.71 21.04
N ALA A 415 2.82 12.28 20.36
CA ALA A 415 2.94 11.37 19.22
C ALA A 415 3.82 11.98 18.11
N GLN A 416 3.67 13.28 17.82
CA GLN A 416 4.48 13.99 16.83
C GLN A 416 5.95 14.12 17.23
N ASP A 417 6.23 14.45 18.49
CA ASP A 417 7.60 14.56 19.01
C ASP A 417 8.33 13.20 18.94
N LEU A 418 7.60 12.08 19.07
CA LEU A 418 8.15 10.73 19.01
C LEU A 418 8.27 10.18 17.58
N ASN A 419 7.24 10.37 16.75
CA ASN A 419 7.22 9.93 15.36
C ASN A 419 6.34 10.82 14.47
N GLU A 420 6.92 11.86 13.90
CA GLU A 420 6.26 12.74 12.93
C GLU A 420 5.83 12.04 11.62
N ASN A 421 6.35 10.85 11.33
CA ASN A 421 6.10 10.08 10.10
C ASN A 421 5.12 8.92 10.32
N ASP A 422 4.27 9.03 11.35
CA ASP A 422 3.15 8.12 11.59
C ASP A 422 1.89 8.57 10.81
N PHE A 423 1.22 7.63 10.14
CA PHE A 423 0.04 7.96 9.33
C PHE A 423 -1.19 8.30 10.19
N GLU A 424 -1.33 7.67 11.37
CA GLU A 424 -2.48 7.88 12.26
C GLU A 424 -2.43 9.29 12.84
N LEU A 425 -1.26 9.72 13.29
CA LEU A 425 -0.97 11.11 13.68
C LEU A 425 -1.33 12.10 12.57
N ASN A 426 -0.78 11.91 11.37
CA ASN A 426 -0.98 12.86 10.28
C ASN A 426 -2.44 12.91 9.82
N ARG A 427 -3.16 11.78 9.85
CA ARG A 427 -4.61 11.74 9.62
C ARG A 427 -5.38 12.58 10.65
N LEU A 428 -5.04 12.47 11.93
CA LEU A 428 -5.68 13.23 13.01
C LEU A 428 -5.36 14.73 12.91
N LEU A 429 -4.11 15.10 12.66
CA LEU A 429 -3.72 16.49 12.45
C LEU A 429 -4.44 17.11 11.24
N SER A 430 -4.61 16.36 10.14
CA SER A 430 -5.40 16.80 9.00
C SER A 430 -6.83 17.19 9.39
N ALA A 431 -7.51 16.33 10.16
CA ALA A 431 -8.87 16.60 10.65
C ALA A 431 -8.94 17.79 11.63
N VAL A 432 -7.94 17.93 12.52
CA VAL A 432 -7.84 19.07 13.45
C VAL A 432 -7.66 20.38 12.67
N HIS A 433 -6.76 20.41 11.70
CA HIS A 433 -6.52 21.60 10.89
C HIS A 433 -7.72 21.96 10.02
N LEU A 434 -8.44 20.98 9.47
CA LEU A 434 -9.69 21.23 8.74
C LEU A 434 -10.75 21.87 9.66
N SER A 435 -10.89 21.35 10.88
CA SER A 435 -11.83 21.87 11.88
C SER A 435 -11.52 23.32 12.29
N ASN A 436 -10.23 23.67 12.30
CA ASN A 436 -9.72 25.02 12.59
C ASN A 436 -9.62 25.92 11.35
N HIS A 437 -10.25 25.54 10.22
CA HIS A 437 -10.19 26.26 8.94
C HIS A 437 -8.76 26.53 8.41
N SER A 438 -7.79 25.73 8.85
CA SER A 438 -6.40 25.77 8.41
C SER A 438 -6.20 24.82 7.23
N TYR A 439 -6.81 25.16 6.10
CA TYR A 439 -7.01 24.26 4.96
C TYR A 439 -5.70 23.75 4.31
N ASP A 440 -4.69 24.62 4.18
CA ASP A 440 -3.39 24.23 3.60
C ASP A 440 -2.66 23.22 4.48
N LEU A 441 -2.69 23.43 5.81
CA LEU A 441 -2.11 22.49 6.79
C LEU A 441 -2.89 21.18 6.83
N ALA A 442 -4.23 21.25 6.70
CA ALA A 442 -5.07 20.06 6.61
C ALA A 442 -4.66 19.20 5.41
N GLU A 443 -4.40 19.83 4.26
CA GLU A 443 -3.95 19.15 3.04
C GLU A 443 -2.54 18.59 3.19
N GLU A 444 -1.61 19.35 3.75
CA GLU A 444 -0.24 18.89 3.97
C GLU A 444 -0.19 17.61 4.80
N HIS A 445 -0.89 17.60 5.94
CA HIS A 445 -0.97 16.43 6.81
C HIS A 445 -1.76 15.28 6.15
N GLY A 446 -2.85 15.58 5.45
CA GLY A 446 -3.64 14.58 4.72
C GLY A 446 -2.82 13.88 3.63
N ARG A 447 -2.04 14.65 2.86
CA ARG A 447 -1.11 14.15 1.84
C ARG A 447 -0.01 13.31 2.45
N LYS A 448 0.56 13.74 3.59
CA LYS A 448 1.58 12.95 4.30
C LYS A 448 1.01 11.61 4.76
N ALA A 449 -0.16 11.61 5.39
CA ALA A 449 -0.85 10.39 5.80
C ALA A 449 -1.12 9.46 4.61
N HIS A 450 -1.66 9.99 3.51
CA HIS A 450 -1.95 9.22 2.30
C HIS A 450 -0.70 8.65 1.63
N SER A 451 0.42 9.39 1.64
CA SER A 451 1.68 8.91 1.07
C SER A 451 2.27 7.72 1.83
N ILE A 452 1.98 7.61 3.13
CA ILE A 452 2.43 6.52 4.00
C ILE A 452 1.47 5.34 3.90
N ASN A 453 0.17 5.59 4.01
CA ASN A 453 -0.86 4.58 3.95
C ASN A 453 -1.95 4.96 2.91
N PRO A 454 -1.77 4.56 1.63
CA PRO A 454 -2.66 4.95 0.54
C PRO A 454 -3.98 4.18 0.51
N ASN A 455 -4.13 3.12 1.30
CA ASN A 455 -5.35 2.30 1.31
C ASN A 455 -6.19 2.43 2.58
N ASP A 456 -5.75 3.21 3.58
CA ASP A 456 -6.57 3.43 4.77
C ASP A 456 -7.83 4.25 4.42
N PRO A 457 -9.04 3.70 4.58
CA PRO A 457 -10.28 4.37 4.18
C PRO A 457 -10.59 5.65 4.96
N ARG A 458 -10.03 5.79 6.17
CA ARG A 458 -10.19 6.98 7.02
C ARG A 458 -9.31 8.10 6.50
N ILE A 459 -8.13 7.78 5.97
CA ILE A 459 -7.25 8.73 5.28
C ILE A 459 -7.87 9.11 3.93
N LEU A 460 -8.30 8.14 3.14
CA LEU A 460 -8.90 8.38 1.82
C LEU A 460 -10.11 9.32 1.90
N SER A 461 -11.02 9.10 2.86
CA SER A 461 -12.17 9.98 3.07
C SER A 461 -11.77 11.35 3.61
N GLY A 462 -10.98 11.41 4.69
CA GLY A 462 -10.59 12.69 5.29
C GLY A 462 -9.75 13.57 4.35
N TYR A 463 -8.75 13.01 3.68
CA TYR A 463 -7.92 13.73 2.72
C TYR A 463 -8.70 14.07 1.43
N GLY A 464 -9.54 13.15 0.95
CA GLY A 464 -10.42 13.43 -0.20
C GLY A 464 -11.34 14.61 0.05
N GLU A 465 -11.95 14.67 1.24
CA GLU A 465 -12.76 15.80 1.69
C GLU A 465 -11.99 17.13 1.76
N VAL A 466 -10.72 17.09 2.16
CA VAL A 466 -9.83 18.28 2.16
C VAL A 466 -9.53 18.72 0.73
N LEU A 467 -9.15 17.80 -0.17
CA LEU A 467 -8.87 18.11 -1.57
C LEU A 467 -10.08 18.72 -2.29
N VAL A 468 -11.28 18.18 -2.03
CA VAL A 468 -12.55 18.72 -2.55
C VAL A 468 -12.70 20.20 -2.17
N ARG A 469 -12.45 20.53 -0.90
CA ARG A 469 -12.59 21.90 -0.38
C ARG A 469 -11.51 22.84 -0.89
N ASN A 470 -10.30 22.33 -1.12
CA ASN A 470 -9.15 23.12 -1.59
C ASN A 470 -9.13 23.29 -3.12
N GLY A 471 -10.10 22.74 -3.84
CA GLY A 471 -10.26 22.90 -5.28
C GLY A 471 -9.65 21.80 -6.14
N SER A 472 -8.95 20.83 -5.54
CA SER A 472 -8.50 19.59 -6.19
C SER A 472 -9.63 18.55 -6.27
N THR A 473 -10.80 18.99 -6.73
CA THR A 473 -12.07 18.27 -6.55
C THR A 473 -12.11 16.90 -7.20
N LYS A 474 -11.54 16.74 -8.40
CA LYS A 474 -11.51 15.45 -9.11
C LYS A 474 -10.67 14.41 -8.38
N GLU A 475 -9.47 14.79 -7.94
CA GLU A 475 -8.61 13.92 -7.15
C GLU A 475 -9.28 13.56 -5.81
N GLY A 476 -9.90 14.55 -5.16
CA GLY A 476 -10.69 14.31 -3.96
C GLY A 476 -11.81 13.28 -4.19
N LEU A 477 -12.61 13.43 -5.25
CA LEU A 477 -13.66 12.48 -5.63
C LEU A 477 -13.11 11.07 -5.91
N ASP A 478 -11.96 10.95 -6.54
CA ASP A 478 -11.31 9.65 -6.77
C ASP A 478 -10.99 8.96 -5.42
N LEU A 479 -10.45 9.70 -4.45
CA LEU A 479 -10.18 9.18 -3.10
C LEU A 479 -11.47 8.82 -2.33
N LEU A 480 -12.51 9.65 -2.43
CA LEU A 480 -13.80 9.40 -1.76
C LEU A 480 -14.49 8.14 -2.32
N ASN A 481 -14.47 7.96 -3.64
CA ASN A 481 -14.98 6.74 -4.27
C ASN A 481 -14.16 5.51 -3.85
N LYS A 482 -12.83 5.66 -3.75
CA LYS A 482 -11.95 4.60 -3.24
C LYS A 482 -12.29 4.22 -1.80
N ALA A 483 -12.55 5.21 -0.94
CA ALA A 483 -12.95 4.98 0.45
C ALA A 483 -14.27 4.19 0.54
N LEU A 484 -15.26 4.53 -0.28
CA LEU A 484 -16.52 3.78 -0.39
C LEU A 484 -16.29 2.34 -0.87
N GLU A 485 -15.36 2.13 -1.81
CA GLU A 485 -15.05 0.79 -2.34
C GLU A 485 -14.33 -0.12 -1.32
N LEU A 486 -13.40 0.42 -0.53
CA LEU A 486 -12.60 -0.33 0.44
C LEU A 486 -13.29 -0.50 1.79
N ASP A 487 -14.20 0.43 2.12
CA ASP A 487 -14.91 0.49 3.39
C ASP A 487 -16.31 1.10 3.25
N PRO A 488 -17.27 0.36 2.65
CA PRO A 488 -18.59 0.88 2.37
C PRO A 488 -19.40 1.23 3.63
N ILE A 489 -19.20 0.51 4.73
CA ILE A 489 -19.87 0.77 6.02
C ILE A 489 -18.77 1.05 7.05
N PRO A 490 -18.50 2.33 7.36
CA PRO A 490 -17.43 2.68 8.30
C PRO A 490 -17.72 2.23 9.73
N LEU A 491 -16.66 2.08 10.52
CA LEU A 491 -16.74 1.70 11.93
C LEU A 491 -17.78 2.53 12.72
N GLY A 492 -18.66 1.84 13.43
CA GLY A 492 -19.69 2.45 14.26
C GLY A 492 -20.82 3.12 13.48
N GLN A 493 -21.00 2.74 12.21
CA GLN A 493 -22.15 3.09 11.37
C GLN A 493 -22.95 1.84 11.01
N SER A 494 -24.22 2.01 10.64
CA SER A 494 -25.12 0.93 10.23
C SER A 494 -25.29 0.80 8.71
N ASN A 495 -24.90 1.83 7.96
CA ASN A 495 -25.06 1.90 6.51
C ASN A 495 -23.95 2.78 5.89
N SER A 496 -24.03 3.01 4.58
CA SER A 496 -23.05 3.79 3.81
C SER A 496 -23.29 5.30 3.80
N ASP A 497 -24.21 5.83 4.61
CA ASP A 497 -24.62 7.24 4.55
C ASP A 497 -23.44 8.20 4.65
N ASN A 498 -22.49 7.96 5.56
CA ASN A 498 -21.32 8.81 5.70
C ASN A 498 -20.49 8.87 4.40
N ARG A 499 -20.27 7.72 3.74
CA ARG A 499 -19.53 7.68 2.46
C ARG A 499 -20.28 8.42 1.35
N TYR A 500 -21.60 8.30 1.31
CA TYR A 500 -22.42 9.02 0.35
C TYR A 500 -22.49 10.52 0.64
N LYS A 501 -22.46 10.95 1.90
CA LYS A 501 -22.39 12.37 2.28
C LYS A 501 -21.07 13.00 1.86
N ASP A 502 -19.95 12.29 2.01
CA ASP A 502 -18.65 12.75 1.52
C ASP A 502 -18.69 12.93 -0.01
N LEU A 503 -19.23 11.95 -0.75
CA LEU A 503 -19.40 12.04 -2.20
C LEU A 503 -20.35 13.15 -2.63
N LEU A 504 -21.46 13.35 -1.91
CA LEU A 504 -22.41 14.44 -2.17
C LEU A 504 -21.71 15.80 -2.07
N LEU A 505 -20.84 15.98 -1.06
CA LEU A 505 -20.01 17.17 -0.95
C LEU A 505 -19.05 17.28 -2.15
N GLY A 506 -18.37 16.19 -2.51
CA GLY A 506 -17.46 16.15 -3.67
C GLY A 506 -18.13 16.60 -4.97
N TYR A 507 -19.27 16.00 -5.32
CA TYR A 507 -20.02 16.35 -6.53
C TYR A 507 -20.61 17.75 -6.48
N PHE A 508 -20.95 18.25 -5.29
CA PHE A 508 -21.42 19.62 -5.12
C PHE A 508 -20.32 20.63 -5.51
N PHE A 509 -19.09 20.41 -5.06
CA PHE A 509 -17.94 21.23 -5.45
C PHE A 509 -17.56 21.06 -6.93
N ASP A 510 -17.76 19.87 -7.51
CA ASP A 510 -17.53 19.62 -8.94
C ASP A 510 -18.64 20.23 -9.82
N LYS A 511 -19.71 20.73 -9.19
CA LYS A 511 -20.94 21.24 -9.83
C LYS A 511 -21.69 20.20 -10.67
N ASP A 512 -21.46 18.91 -10.37
CA ASP A 512 -22.23 17.81 -10.94
C ASP A 512 -23.49 17.57 -10.10
N PHE A 513 -24.46 18.47 -10.26
CA PHE A 513 -25.69 18.46 -9.48
C PHE A 513 -26.61 17.26 -9.80
N GLU A 514 -26.45 16.67 -10.99
CA GLU A 514 -27.13 15.42 -11.36
C GLU A 514 -26.60 14.25 -10.52
N LYS A 515 -25.28 14.17 -10.35
CA LYS A 515 -24.66 13.20 -9.42
C LYS A 515 -24.99 13.48 -7.96
N CYS A 516 -25.09 14.75 -7.54
CA CYS A 516 -25.58 15.07 -6.20
C CYS A 516 -26.98 14.48 -5.95
N ASP A 517 -27.90 14.61 -6.90
CA ASP A 517 -29.24 14.02 -6.77
C ASP A 517 -29.21 12.47 -6.79
N GLU A 518 -28.37 11.87 -7.63
CA GLU A 518 -28.19 10.41 -7.67
C GLU A 518 -27.67 9.84 -6.33
N ILE A 519 -26.61 10.46 -5.79
CA ILE A 519 -25.99 10.03 -4.53
C ILE A 519 -26.86 10.39 -3.34
N GLY A 520 -27.51 11.57 -3.36
CA GLY A 520 -28.42 12.01 -2.31
C GLY A 520 -29.55 11.02 -2.06
N LYS A 521 -30.10 10.40 -3.12
CA LYS A 521 -31.14 9.36 -3.01
C LYS A 521 -30.67 8.06 -2.35
N LYS A 522 -29.36 7.84 -2.24
CA LYS A 522 -28.76 6.67 -1.57
C LYS A 522 -28.52 6.91 -0.07
N ILE A 523 -28.73 8.13 0.42
CA ILE A 523 -28.59 8.49 1.82
C ILE A 523 -29.92 8.23 2.53
N ASP A 524 -29.93 7.31 3.49
CA ASP A 524 -31.15 7.01 4.27
C ASP A 524 -31.42 8.12 5.30
N SER A 525 -30.37 8.63 5.95
CA SER A 525 -30.45 9.61 7.04
C SER A 525 -29.55 10.83 6.78
N HIS A 526 -30.16 11.88 6.24
CA HIS A 526 -29.52 13.17 6.08
C HIS A 526 -29.26 13.87 7.43
N ASP A 527 -28.17 14.62 7.47
CA ASP A 527 -27.92 15.72 8.42
C ASP A 527 -28.20 17.06 7.74
N SER A 528 -28.17 18.16 8.51
CA SER A 528 -28.44 19.51 7.97
C SER A 528 -27.54 19.88 6.79
N LYS A 529 -26.26 19.47 6.81
CA LYS A 529 -25.29 19.74 5.72
C LYS A 529 -25.71 19.02 4.44
N SER A 530 -25.80 17.70 4.49
CA SER A 530 -26.14 16.87 3.34
C SER A 530 -27.54 17.18 2.79
N TRP A 531 -28.51 17.45 3.66
CA TRP A 531 -29.84 17.87 3.23
C TRP A 531 -29.80 19.18 2.45
N LEU A 532 -29.15 20.22 2.99
CA LEU A 532 -29.09 21.53 2.33
C LEU A 532 -28.35 21.47 0.98
N LEU A 533 -27.23 20.75 0.91
CA LEU A 533 -26.48 20.56 -0.33
C LEU A 533 -27.31 19.82 -1.39
N LEU A 534 -28.08 18.81 -0.99
CA LEU A 534 -29.00 18.10 -1.89
C LEU A 534 -30.12 19.03 -2.38
N MET A 535 -30.72 19.83 -1.50
CA MET A 535 -31.76 20.79 -1.90
C MET A 535 -31.22 21.83 -2.88
N TYR A 536 -30.00 22.32 -2.65
CA TYR A 536 -29.32 23.24 -3.57
C TYR A 536 -29.11 22.59 -4.93
N ALA A 537 -28.55 21.38 -4.97
CA ALA A 537 -28.34 20.65 -6.22
C ALA A 537 -29.64 20.41 -6.98
N LYS A 538 -30.73 20.05 -6.27
CA LYS A 538 -32.05 19.88 -6.85
C LYS A 538 -32.60 21.18 -7.45
N GLN A 539 -32.36 22.33 -6.81
CA GLN A 539 -32.75 23.63 -7.33
C GLN A 539 -32.03 23.94 -8.66
N GLU A 540 -30.71 23.68 -8.72
CA GLU A 540 -29.89 23.94 -9.92
C GLU A 540 -30.32 23.10 -11.13
N ILE A 541 -30.78 21.87 -10.91
CA ILE A 541 -31.31 20.99 -11.98
C ILE A 541 -32.84 21.11 -12.16
N ASN A 542 -33.48 22.09 -11.52
CA ASN A 542 -34.93 22.32 -11.57
C ASN A 542 -35.79 21.10 -11.17
N SER A 543 -35.32 20.30 -10.20
CA SER A 543 -36.02 19.13 -9.66
C SER A 543 -36.45 19.29 -8.19
N LEU A 544 -36.28 20.49 -7.62
CA LEU A 544 -36.70 20.77 -6.25
C LEU A 544 -38.24 20.87 -6.15
N GLU A 545 -38.85 19.95 -5.42
CA GLU A 545 -40.29 19.94 -5.17
C GLU A 545 -40.59 20.34 -3.72
N LYS A 546 -41.26 21.49 -3.52
CA LYS A 546 -41.69 21.96 -2.19
C LYS A 546 -43.00 21.30 -1.75
N ASN A 547 -42.98 19.98 -1.57
CA ASN A 547 -44.11 19.17 -1.12
C ASN A 547 -44.16 19.04 0.42
N GLU A 548 -45.09 18.25 0.95
CA GLU A 548 -45.26 18.05 2.40
C GLU A 548 -44.03 17.41 3.07
N LEU A 549 -43.34 16.50 2.36
CA LEU A 549 -42.11 15.88 2.83
C LEU A 549 -41.01 16.95 2.97
N PHE A 550 -40.81 17.80 1.95
CA PHE A 550 -39.88 18.93 2.01
C PHE A 550 -40.14 19.82 3.23
N ASN A 551 -41.40 20.20 3.47
CA ASN A 551 -41.75 21.06 4.61
C ASN A 551 -41.44 20.39 5.97
N THR A 552 -41.58 19.07 6.05
CA THR A 552 -41.27 18.30 7.25
C THR A 552 -39.77 18.23 7.48
N GLU A 553 -39.00 17.97 6.43
CA GLU A 553 -37.54 17.93 6.48
C GLU A 553 -36.93 19.31 6.75
N TYR A 554 -37.45 20.37 6.13
CA TYR A 554 -37.03 21.74 6.38
C TYR A 554 -37.16 22.09 7.87
N LYS A 555 -38.28 21.77 8.52
CA LYS A 555 -38.45 21.96 9.97
C LYS A 555 -37.48 21.13 10.82
N LYS A 556 -37.11 19.94 10.35
CA LYS A 556 -36.21 19.03 11.05
C LYS A 556 -34.74 19.49 10.97
N PHE A 557 -34.32 19.99 9.80
CA PHE A 557 -32.92 20.23 9.50
C PHE A 557 -32.51 21.70 9.54
N SER A 558 -33.47 22.63 9.50
CA SER A 558 -33.18 24.05 9.61
C SER A 558 -32.67 24.39 11.02
N PRO A 559 -31.48 24.97 11.14
CA PRO A 559 -30.98 25.50 12.40
C PRO A 559 -31.68 26.81 12.76
N ASP A 560 -31.45 27.29 13.98
CA ASP A 560 -31.87 28.64 14.38
C ASP A 560 -31.10 29.74 13.62
N ASP A 561 -29.86 29.44 13.20
CA ASP A 561 -28.99 30.34 12.44
C ASP A 561 -28.22 29.58 11.35
N TRP A 562 -28.57 29.84 10.09
CA TRP A 562 -27.93 29.24 8.91
C TRP A 562 -26.46 29.63 8.79
N LYS A 563 -26.10 30.87 9.16
CA LYS A 563 -24.73 31.35 9.03
C LYS A 563 -23.78 30.56 9.91
N THR A 564 -24.11 30.39 11.19
CA THR A 564 -23.33 29.57 12.12
C THR A 564 -23.30 28.10 11.70
N ALA A 565 -24.39 27.57 11.14
CA ALA A 565 -24.41 26.19 10.66
C ALA A 565 -23.51 25.96 9.44
N ILE A 566 -23.54 26.88 8.46
CA ILE A 566 -22.73 26.80 7.23
C ILE A 566 -21.24 26.93 7.51
N ASP A 567 -20.85 27.73 8.51
CA ASP A 567 -19.45 27.82 8.95
C ASP A 567 -18.88 26.45 9.36
N ARG A 568 -19.70 25.62 10.03
CA ARG A 568 -19.37 24.24 10.43
C ARG A 568 -19.33 23.25 9.25
N PHE A 569 -19.68 23.66 8.03
CA PHE A 569 -19.46 22.82 6.85
C PHE A 569 -18.00 22.87 6.40
N HIS A 570 -17.22 23.81 6.96
CA HIS A 570 -15.81 24.04 6.69
C HIS A 570 -15.53 24.33 5.21
N ILE A 571 -16.44 25.00 4.50
CA ILE A 571 -16.28 25.40 3.10
C ILE A 571 -15.34 26.62 3.06
N PRO A 572 -14.17 26.58 2.39
CA PRO A 572 -13.20 27.68 2.42
C PRO A 572 -13.68 28.95 1.69
N ASP A 573 -14.38 28.79 0.56
CA ASP A 573 -14.77 29.90 -0.30
C ASP A 573 -15.98 30.66 0.26
N ASP A 574 -15.75 31.94 0.62
CA ASP A 574 -16.79 32.86 1.08
C ASP A 574 -17.94 33.03 0.10
N LYS A 575 -17.69 32.99 -1.21
CA LYS A 575 -18.75 33.13 -2.21
C LYS A 575 -19.68 31.94 -2.17
N ILE A 576 -19.12 30.73 -2.12
CA ILE A 576 -19.91 29.49 -2.01
C ILE A 576 -20.72 29.50 -0.71
N ARG A 577 -20.11 29.89 0.42
CA ARG A 577 -20.85 30.02 1.70
C ARG A 577 -22.01 31.00 1.60
N ASN A 578 -21.78 32.19 1.04
CA ASN A 578 -22.81 33.21 0.87
C ASN A 578 -23.92 32.78 -0.11
N GLU A 579 -23.60 32.01 -1.16
CA GLU A 579 -24.57 31.44 -2.10
C GLU A 579 -25.47 30.41 -1.41
N ILE A 580 -24.87 29.49 -0.64
CA ILE A 580 -25.60 28.49 0.15
C ILE A 580 -26.47 29.17 1.22
N GLU A 581 -25.97 30.19 1.90
CA GLU A 581 -26.70 30.96 2.92
C GLU A 581 -27.95 31.63 2.31
N LYS A 582 -27.79 32.37 1.22
CA LYS A 582 -28.92 32.99 0.52
C LYS A 582 -29.93 31.97 0.01
N PHE A 583 -29.45 30.83 -0.49
CA PHE A 583 -30.33 29.74 -0.90
C PHE A 583 -31.12 29.20 0.30
N ALA A 584 -30.45 28.93 1.43
CA ALA A 584 -31.09 28.42 2.63
C ALA A 584 -32.16 29.37 3.17
N GLU A 585 -31.88 30.68 3.18
CA GLU A 585 -32.86 31.72 3.53
C GLU A 585 -34.05 31.78 2.56
N SER A 586 -33.86 31.44 1.28
CA SER A 586 -34.94 31.41 0.29
C SER A 586 -35.88 30.20 0.40
N LEU A 587 -35.53 29.21 1.23
CA LEU A 587 -36.34 28.02 1.47
C LEU A 587 -37.52 28.28 2.43
N SER A 588 -37.41 29.30 3.29
CA SER A 588 -38.39 29.66 4.32
C SER A 588 -39.74 30.12 3.79
#